data_AF-A0A5E7EVQ1-F1
#
_entry.id   AF-A0A5E7EVQ1-F1
#
_cell.length_a   1.000
_cell.length_b   1.000
_cell.length_c   1.000
_cell.angle_alpha   90.00
_cell.angle_beta   90.00
_cell.angle_gamma   90.00
#
_symmetry.space_group_name_H-M   'P 1'
#
loop_
_entity.id
_entity.type
_entity.pdbx_description
1 polymer ?
#
loop_
_entity_poly.entity_id
_entity_poly.type
_entity_poly.pdbx_seq_one_letter_code
_entity_poly.pdbx_strand_id
1 'polypeptide(L)'
;MASPPLITPLPDAPSRSQGPAAFNEKSDPFIAALPPMVTQENALAAWMNDTATAIVADRDAADASAVAAADSAEAAASVETDVSEQIALAATYANNAAASAASAEAVGPGRNTARLHAVALSFM
;
A
#
# COMPACT_ATOMS: atom_id res chain seq x y z
N MET A 1 5.21 -11.23 15.56
CA MET A 1 5.62 -10.31 16.64
C MET A 1 6.18 -11.14 17.78
N ALA A 2 7.30 -10.73 18.38
CA ALA A 2 7.82 -11.39 19.56
C ALA A 2 6.86 -11.19 20.74
N SER A 3 6.68 -12.21 21.58
CA SER A 3 5.87 -12.09 22.79
C SER A 3 6.48 -11.07 23.76
N PRO A 4 5.65 -10.33 24.54
CA PRO A 4 6.16 -9.37 25.51
C PRO A 4 6.96 -10.09 26.61
N PRO A 5 8.03 -9.46 27.13
CA PRO A 5 8.70 -9.93 28.33
C PRO A 5 7.72 -10.04 29.51
N LEU A 6 7.87 -11.09 30.31
CA LEU A 6 7.05 -11.31 31.50
C LEU A 6 7.71 -10.68 32.74
N ILE A 7 6.90 -10.07 33.59
CA ILE A 7 7.31 -9.59 34.91
C ILE A 7 6.88 -10.63 35.95
N THR A 8 7.83 -11.12 36.72
CA THR A 8 7.56 -12.06 37.81
C THR A 8 6.82 -11.32 38.93
N PRO A 9 5.69 -11.85 39.43
CA PRO A 9 5.00 -11.25 40.58
C PRO A 9 5.93 -11.16 41.79
N LEU A 10 5.87 -10.04 42.50
CA LEU A 10 6.60 -9.89 43.75
C LEU A 10 6.04 -10.86 44.82
N PRO A 11 6.89 -11.32 45.76
CA PRO A 11 6.43 -11.98 46.97
C PRO A 11 5.46 -11.09 47.77
N ASP A 12 4.73 -11.69 48.70
CA ASP A 12 3.88 -10.93 49.62
C ASP A 12 4.66 -9.82 50.34
N ALA A 13 4.11 -8.60 50.33
CA ALA A 13 4.70 -7.51 51.09
C ALA A 13 4.65 -7.79 52.60
N PRO A 14 5.70 -7.43 53.36
CA PRO A 14 5.69 -7.55 54.80
C PRO A 14 4.71 -6.56 55.42
N SER A 15 3.94 -7.01 56.42
CA SER A 15 2.99 -6.16 57.14
C SER A 15 3.29 -6.11 58.64
N ARG A 16 3.28 -4.89 59.20
CA ARG A 16 3.49 -4.68 60.65
C ARG A 16 2.39 -5.30 61.51
N SER A 17 1.22 -5.60 60.94
CA SER A 17 0.12 -6.26 61.63
C SER A 17 0.34 -7.76 61.88
N GLN A 18 1.31 -8.37 61.20
CA GLN A 18 1.59 -9.82 61.29
C GLN A 18 2.60 -10.15 62.41
N GLY A 19 3.08 -9.15 63.14
CA GLY A 19 4.08 -9.29 64.19
C GLY A 19 5.52 -9.38 63.66
N PRO A 20 6.53 -9.27 64.55
CA PRO A 20 7.92 -9.08 64.14
C PRO A 20 8.52 -10.26 63.37
N ALA A 21 8.18 -11.50 63.75
CA ALA A 21 8.71 -12.70 63.11
C ALA A 21 8.27 -12.80 61.64
N ALA A 22 6.97 -12.69 61.38
CA ALA A 22 6.41 -12.76 60.03
C ALA A 22 6.81 -11.55 59.17
N PHE A 23 6.96 -10.36 59.76
CA PHE A 23 7.46 -9.18 59.06
C PHE A 23 8.88 -9.42 58.53
N ASN A 24 9.78 -9.92 59.37
CA ASN A 24 11.17 -10.18 58.98
C ASN A 24 11.26 -11.30 57.93
N GLU A 25 10.50 -12.37 58.12
CA GLU A 25 10.47 -13.50 57.17
C GLU A 25 10.05 -13.09 55.75
N LYS A 26 9.11 -12.14 55.62
CA LYS A 26 8.63 -11.65 54.31
C LYS A 26 9.46 -10.49 53.74
N SER A 27 10.20 -9.76 54.58
CA SER A 27 10.93 -8.56 54.15
C SER A 27 12.10 -8.89 53.23
N ASP A 28 12.92 -9.87 53.60
CA ASP A 28 14.10 -10.24 52.84
C ASP A 28 13.77 -10.74 51.42
N PRO A 29 12.83 -11.70 51.21
CA PRO A 29 12.48 -12.13 49.87
C PRO A 29 11.80 -11.03 49.04
N PHE A 30 10.97 -10.17 49.66
CA PHE A 30 10.36 -9.05 48.97
C PHE A 30 11.41 -8.07 48.44
N ILE A 31 12.35 -7.65 49.30
CA ILE A 31 13.43 -6.72 48.93
C ILE A 31 14.36 -7.35 47.89
N ALA A 32 14.68 -8.64 48.02
CA ALA A 32 15.51 -9.36 47.06
C ALA A 32 14.86 -9.49 45.66
N ALA A 33 13.53 -9.45 45.58
CA ALA A 33 12.80 -9.52 44.32
C ALA A 33 12.72 -8.17 43.57
N LEU A 34 13.00 -7.04 44.23
CA LEU A 34 12.91 -5.72 43.60
C LEU A 34 13.93 -5.50 42.47
N PRO A 35 15.25 -5.80 42.63
CA PRO A 35 16.21 -5.57 41.55
C PRO A 35 15.95 -6.39 40.27
N PRO A 36 15.59 -7.70 40.35
CA PRO A 36 15.15 -8.45 39.19
C PRO A 36 13.91 -7.86 38.51
N MET A 37 12.92 -7.40 39.30
CA MET A 37 11.70 -6.77 38.77
C MET A 37 12.04 -5.53 37.93
N VAL A 38 12.91 -4.64 38.43
CA VAL A 38 13.37 -3.44 37.68
C VAL A 38 14.00 -3.83 36.34
N THR A 39 14.78 -4.91 36.31
CA THR A 39 15.39 -5.41 35.07
C THR A 39 14.33 -5.88 34.08
N GLN A 40 13.29 -6.58 34.56
CA GLN A 40 12.19 -7.06 33.74
C GLN A 40 11.31 -5.90 33.22
N GLU A 41 11.05 -4.89 34.05
CA GLU A 41 10.33 -3.67 33.66
C GLU A 41 11.07 -2.91 32.56
N ASN A 42 12.39 -2.74 32.69
CA ASN A 42 13.21 -2.10 31.67
C ASN A 42 13.20 -2.88 30.35
N ALA A 43 13.25 -4.22 30.41
CA ALA A 43 13.15 -5.07 29.23
C ALA A 43 11.77 -4.94 28.56
N LEU A 44 10.69 -4.89 29.35
CA LEU A 44 9.34 -4.65 28.83
C LEU A 44 9.22 -3.28 28.18
N ALA A 45 9.76 -2.22 28.79
CA ALA A 45 9.76 -0.88 28.24
C ALA A 45 10.52 -0.80 26.90
N ALA A 46 11.68 -1.45 26.81
CA ALA A 46 12.42 -1.56 25.56
C ALA A 46 11.60 -2.27 24.47
N TRP A 47 10.98 -3.42 24.80
CA TRP A 47 10.11 -4.14 23.87
C TRP A 47 8.92 -3.30 23.40
N MET A 48 8.30 -2.50 24.29
CA MET A 48 7.19 -1.61 23.94
C MET A 48 7.63 -0.53 22.95
N ASN A 49 8.82 0.07 23.15
CA ASN A 49 9.36 1.07 22.24
C ASN A 49 9.68 0.49 20.85
N ASP A 50 10.29 -0.70 20.81
CA ASP A 50 10.60 -1.38 19.56
C ASP A 50 9.31 -1.74 18.80
N THR A 51 8.31 -2.26 19.53
CA THR A 51 7.00 -2.62 18.96
C THR A 51 6.28 -1.39 18.42
N ALA A 52 6.29 -0.27 19.15
CA ALA A 52 5.69 0.98 18.68
C ALA A 52 6.38 1.50 17.41
N THR A 53 7.71 1.40 17.34
CA THR A 53 8.48 1.77 16.16
C THR A 53 8.12 0.91 14.95
N ALA A 54 8.00 -0.41 15.14
CA ALA A 54 7.59 -1.32 14.09
C ALA A 54 6.18 -1.00 13.56
N ILE A 55 5.23 -0.70 14.45
CA ILE A 55 3.85 -0.34 14.05
C ILE A 55 3.83 0.93 13.19
N VAL A 56 4.66 1.94 13.52
CA VAL A 56 4.76 3.16 12.72
C VAL A 56 5.33 2.85 11.33
N ALA A 57 6.36 2.01 11.25
CA ALA A 57 6.93 1.59 9.97
C ALA A 57 5.92 0.82 9.10
N ASP A 58 5.16 -0.11 9.71
CA ASP A 58 4.11 -0.87 9.02
C ASP A 58 3.01 0.05 8.49
N ARG A 59 2.61 1.07 9.26
CA ARG A 59 1.66 2.10 8.82
C ARG A 59 2.18 2.85 7.60
N ASP A 60 3.41 3.35 7.66
CA ASP A 60 3.99 4.15 6.57
C ASP A 60 4.12 3.31 5.28
N ALA A 61 4.45 2.02 5.41
CA ALA A 61 4.48 1.08 4.30
C ALA A 61 3.08 0.82 3.71
N ALA A 62 2.05 0.72 4.56
CA ALA A 62 0.67 0.56 4.13
C ALA A 62 0.17 1.81 3.38
N ASP A 63 0.47 3.01 3.88
CA ASP A 63 0.12 4.27 3.22
C ASP A 63 0.79 4.38 1.84
N ALA A 64 2.09 4.07 1.74
CA ALA A 64 2.80 4.05 0.47
C ALA A 64 2.20 3.04 -0.52
N SER A 65 1.80 1.86 -0.01
CA SER A 65 1.15 0.83 -0.84
C SER A 65 -0.21 1.29 -1.36
N ALA A 66 -0.98 2.03 -0.54
CA ALA A 66 -2.26 2.58 -0.96
C ALA A 66 -2.10 3.65 -2.05
N VAL A 67 -1.11 4.53 -1.93
CA VAL A 67 -0.79 5.53 -2.98
C VAL A 67 -0.40 4.84 -4.28
N ALA A 68 0.51 3.86 -4.24
CA ALA A 68 0.92 3.14 -5.44
C ALA A 68 -0.24 2.39 -6.12
N ALA A 69 -1.18 1.86 -5.35
CA ALA A 69 -2.39 1.24 -5.87
C ALA A 69 -3.32 2.26 -6.54
N ALA A 70 -3.47 3.46 -5.98
CA ALA A 70 -4.24 4.54 -6.59
C ALA A 70 -3.60 5.00 -7.92
N ASP A 71 -2.29 5.25 -7.93
CA ASP A 71 -1.56 5.62 -9.15
C ASP A 71 -1.70 4.56 -10.25
N SER A 72 -1.63 3.28 -9.88
CA SER A 72 -1.81 2.17 -10.83
C SER A 72 -3.23 2.13 -11.42
N ALA A 73 -4.24 2.44 -10.61
CA ALA A 73 -5.63 2.51 -11.07
C ALA A 73 -5.87 3.69 -12.01
N GLU A 74 -5.30 4.86 -11.72
CA GLU A 74 -5.36 6.04 -12.60
C GLU A 74 -4.67 5.77 -13.94
N ALA A 75 -3.49 5.15 -13.93
CA ALA A 75 -2.79 4.77 -15.15
C ALA A 75 -3.62 3.79 -16.00
N ALA A 76 -4.26 2.80 -15.38
CA ALA A 76 -5.12 1.86 -16.08
C ALA A 76 -6.34 2.55 -16.73
N ALA A 77 -6.97 3.50 -16.04
CA ALA A 77 -8.08 4.28 -16.59
C ALA A 77 -7.65 5.18 -17.77
N SER A 78 -6.44 5.76 -17.71
CA SER A 78 -5.87 6.51 -18.84
C SER A 78 -5.68 5.60 -20.06
N VAL A 79 -5.12 4.41 -19.87
CA VAL A 79 -4.92 3.44 -20.95
C VAL A 79 -6.25 3.02 -21.58
N GLU A 80 -7.30 2.81 -20.80
CA GLU A 80 -8.64 2.50 -21.32
C GLU A 80 -9.17 3.62 -22.23
N THR A 81 -8.95 4.88 -21.83
CA THR A 81 -9.34 6.06 -22.61
C THR A 81 -8.56 6.11 -23.92
N ASP A 82 -7.23 5.99 -23.87
CA ASP A 82 -6.37 6.03 -25.05
C ASP A 82 -6.71 4.91 -26.05
N VAL A 83 -6.97 3.70 -25.56
CA VAL A 83 -7.39 2.57 -26.40
C VAL A 83 -8.73 2.85 -27.05
N SER A 84 -9.68 3.41 -26.33
CA SER A 84 -10.99 3.78 -26.87
C SER A 84 -10.88 4.83 -27.97
N GLU A 85 -10.03 5.83 -27.80
CA GLU A 85 -9.76 6.85 -28.82
C GLU A 85 -9.07 6.25 -30.05
N GLN A 86 -8.09 5.37 -29.86
CA GLN A 86 -7.42 4.66 -30.96
C GLN A 86 -8.38 3.80 -31.78
N ILE A 87 -9.33 3.11 -31.12
CA ILE A 87 -10.37 2.32 -31.80
C ILE A 87 -11.26 3.23 -32.64
N ALA A 88 -11.70 4.37 -32.09
CA ALA A 88 -12.53 5.33 -32.82
C ALA A 88 -11.82 5.91 -34.05
N LEU A 89 -10.53 6.24 -33.91
CA LEU A 89 -9.71 6.74 -35.00
C LEU A 89 -9.51 5.67 -36.08
N ALA A 90 -9.21 4.42 -35.69
CA ALA A 90 -9.07 3.30 -36.61
C ALA A 90 -10.36 3.04 -37.41
N ALA A 91 -11.53 3.13 -36.76
CA ALA A 91 -12.82 3.02 -37.43
C ALA A 91 -13.06 4.15 -38.44
N THR A 92 -12.66 5.38 -38.10
CA THR A 92 -12.75 6.54 -39.01
C THR A 92 -11.87 6.33 -40.25
N TYR A 93 -10.62 5.90 -40.06
CA TYR A 93 -9.73 5.60 -41.19
C TYR A 93 -10.23 4.47 -42.07
N ALA A 94 -10.79 3.40 -41.47
CA ALA A 94 -11.38 2.30 -42.23
C ALA A 94 -12.57 2.78 -43.10
N ASN A 95 -13.45 3.61 -42.55
CA ASN A 95 -14.58 4.20 -43.28
C ASN A 95 -14.11 5.11 -44.43
N ASN A 96 -13.13 5.97 -44.18
CA ASN A 96 -12.58 6.87 -45.19
C ASN A 96 -11.90 6.09 -46.33
N ALA A 97 -11.19 5.01 -46.02
CA ALA A 97 -10.59 4.13 -47.00
C ALA A 97 -11.65 3.42 -47.86
N ALA A 98 -12.73 2.92 -47.25
CA ALA A 98 -13.84 2.30 -47.97
C ALA A 98 -14.56 3.27 -48.91
N ALA A 99 -14.84 4.50 -48.44
CA ALA A 99 -15.44 5.55 -49.26
C ALA A 99 -14.53 5.96 -50.44
N SER A 100 -13.21 6.02 -50.22
CA SER A 100 -12.23 6.31 -51.25
C SER A 100 -12.17 5.21 -52.31
N ALA A 101 -12.24 3.94 -51.91
CA ALA A 101 -12.31 2.80 -52.82
C ALA A 101 -13.58 2.83 -53.69
N ALA A 102 -14.75 3.04 -53.07
CA ALA A 102 -16.02 3.15 -53.80
C ALA A 102 -16.01 4.32 -54.81
N SER A 103 -15.43 5.46 -54.42
CA SER A 103 -15.28 6.63 -55.31
C SER A 103 -14.35 6.35 -56.49
N ALA A 104 -13.27 5.59 -56.28
CA ALA A 104 -12.35 5.20 -57.34
C ALA A 104 -13.00 4.27 -58.37
N GLU A 105 -13.84 3.33 -57.91
CA GLU A 105 -14.62 2.43 -58.78
C GLU A 105 -15.65 3.19 -59.63
N ALA A 106 -16.31 4.18 -59.05
CA ALA A 106 -17.33 4.99 -59.73
C ALA A 106 -16.80 5.88 -60.87
N VAL A 107 -15.50 6.22 -60.86
CA VAL A 107 -14.90 7.21 -61.78
C VAL A 107 -14.31 6.58 -63.06
N GLY A 108 -14.15 5.26 -63.12
CA GLY A 108 -13.63 4.55 -64.31
C GLY A 108 -12.15 4.87 -64.65
N PRO A 109 -11.54 4.15 -65.61
CA PRO A 109 -10.08 4.01 -65.75
C PRO A 109 -9.28 5.23 -66.25
N GLY A 110 -9.77 6.46 -66.12
CA GLY A 110 -9.20 7.62 -66.84
C GLY A 110 -8.87 8.90 -66.07
N ARG A 111 -9.16 9.08 -64.78
CA ARG A 111 -9.11 10.44 -64.18
C ARG A 111 -8.37 10.51 -62.84
N ASN A 112 -7.19 11.13 -62.91
CA ASN A 112 -6.21 11.41 -61.85
C ASN A 112 -6.77 12.20 -60.63
N THR A 113 -8.03 12.62 -60.66
CA THR A 113 -8.70 13.43 -59.63
C THR A 113 -9.17 12.64 -58.41
N ALA A 114 -9.48 11.34 -58.54
CA ALA A 114 -9.90 10.50 -57.42
C ALA A 114 -8.75 10.21 -56.44
N ARG A 115 -7.51 10.06 -56.95
CA ARG A 115 -6.31 9.90 -56.11
C ARG A 115 -5.99 11.16 -55.32
N LEU A 116 -6.17 12.35 -55.91
CA LEU A 116 -5.98 13.63 -55.22
C LEU A 116 -7.02 13.84 -54.10
N HIS A 117 -8.28 13.43 -54.31
CA HIS A 117 -9.32 13.53 -53.28
C HIS A 117 -9.12 12.52 -52.13
N ALA A 118 -8.71 11.30 -52.45
CA ALA A 118 -8.43 10.26 -51.45
C ALA A 118 -7.23 10.61 -50.55
N VAL A 119 -6.18 11.23 -51.11
CA VAL A 119 -5.03 11.72 -50.34
C VAL A 119 -5.41 12.93 -49.48
N ALA A 120 -6.27 13.82 -49.97
CA ALA A 120 -6.73 14.97 -49.19
C ALA A 120 -7.56 14.57 -47.95
N LEU A 121 -8.36 13.49 -48.04
CA LEU A 121 -9.14 12.97 -46.90
C LEU A 121 -8.34 12.11 -45.92
N SER A 122 -7.13 11.65 -46.28
CA SER A 122 -6.28 10.86 -45.37
C SER A 122 -5.44 11.71 -44.41
N PHE A 123 -5.45 13.05 -44.56
CA PHE A 123 -4.66 14.00 -43.77
C PHE A 123 -5.50 15.00 -42.95
N MET A 124 -6.83 14.88 -42.96
CA MET A 124 -7.76 15.63 -42.10
C MET A 124 -8.41 14.67 -41.11
#